data_AF-A0A0K1E021-F1
#
_entry.id   AF-A0A0K1E021-F1
#
_cell.length_a   1.000
_cell.length_b   1.000
_cell.length_c   1.000
_cell.angle_alpha   90.00
_cell.angle_beta   90.00
_cell.angle_gamma   90.00
#
_symmetry.space_group_name_H-M   'P 1'
#
loop_
_entity.id
_entity.type
_entity.pdbx_description
1 polymer ?
#
loop_
_entity_poly.entity_id
_entity_poly.type
_entity_poly.pdbx_seq_one_letter_code
_entity_poly.pdbx_strand_id
1 'polypeptide(L)'
;MIAAVLLAPWAAVYVLASLSYPPAARLSPAVAALALTLPAASWLLAAYSGWPQIRDLDLPQSLFRFTLRGVLTAFLNFMFIMWLGVPYILCAVSMDKQALAPPLLLAADVASATSLALSAAFFYLMTYSPWASSIWGWFVNKLSENGYV
;
A
#
# COMPACT_ATOMS: atom_id res chain seq x y z
N MET A 1 9.97 9.62 0.95
CA MET A 1 11.30 9.02 1.24
C MET A 1 11.33 8.22 2.54
N ILE A 2 10.78 8.69 3.66
CA ILE A 2 10.85 7.99 4.96
C ILE A 2 10.27 6.56 4.91
N ALA A 3 9.08 6.35 4.32
CA ALA A 3 8.48 5.02 4.22
C ALA A 3 9.37 4.02 3.46
N ALA A 4 9.98 4.42 2.35
CA ALA A 4 10.89 3.56 1.59
C ALA A 4 12.15 3.21 2.38
N VAL A 5 12.72 4.17 3.13
CA VAL A 5 13.88 3.95 4.01
C VAL A 5 13.54 3.00 5.15
N LEU A 6 12.34 3.11 5.72
CA LEU A 6 11.87 2.22 6.80
C LEU A 6 11.54 0.82 6.31
N LEU A 7 11.06 0.69 5.07
CA LEU A 7 10.62 -0.58 4.48
C LEU A 7 11.75 -1.35 3.78
N ALA A 8 12.77 -0.67 3.25
CA ALA A 8 13.88 -1.31 2.54
C ALA A 8 14.60 -2.41 3.35
N PRO A 9 14.88 -2.24 4.66
CA PRO A 9 15.47 -3.30 5.48
C PRO A 9 14.62 -4.57 5.51
N TRP A 10 13.29 -4.45 5.52
CA TRP A 10 12.39 -5.60 5.54
C TRP A 10 12.43 -6.40 4.25
N ALA A 11 12.53 -5.73 3.10
CA ALA A 11 12.72 -6.42 1.82
C ALA A 11 14.00 -7.27 1.82
N ALA A 12 15.10 -6.73 2.36
CA ALA A 12 16.35 -7.47 2.51
C ALA A 12 16.22 -8.66 3.48
N VAL A 13 15.56 -8.47 4.63
CA VAL A 13 15.29 -9.55 5.59
C VAL A 13 14.51 -10.69 4.96
N TYR A 14 13.49 -10.40 4.16
CA TYR A 14 12.69 -11.43 3.49
C TYR A 14 13.48 -12.19 2.42
N VAL A 15 14.37 -11.51 1.69
CA VAL A 15 15.28 -12.17 0.75
C VAL A 15 16.23 -13.11 1.51
N LEU A 16 16.80 -12.69 2.64
CA LEU A 16 17.66 -13.54 3.46
C LEU A 16 16.90 -14.72 4.06
N ALA A 17 15.70 -14.49 4.59
CA ALA A 17 14.84 -15.56 5.14
C ALA A 17 14.44 -16.60 4.07
N SER A 18 14.36 -16.19 2.80
CA SER A 18 14.01 -17.09 1.71
C SER A 18 15.01 -18.22 1.47
N LEU A 19 16.24 -18.06 1.95
CA LEU A 19 17.27 -19.10 1.90
C LEU A 19 16.88 -20.33 2.73
N SER A 20 16.12 -20.15 3.80
CA SER A 20 15.62 -21.23 4.65
C SER A 20 14.14 -21.52 4.45
N TYR A 21 13.36 -20.53 4.00
CA TYR A 21 11.93 -20.65 3.78
C TYR A 21 11.52 -19.94 2.48
N PRO A 22 11.50 -20.64 1.34
CA PRO A 22 11.29 -20.04 0.01
C PRO A 22 10.08 -19.09 -0.13
N PRO A 23 8.92 -19.32 0.53
CA PRO A 23 7.80 -18.38 0.45
C PRO A 23 8.13 -16.95 0.88
N ALA A 24 9.11 -16.77 1.77
CA ALA A 24 9.50 -15.45 2.25
C ALA A 24 9.96 -14.51 1.12
N ALA A 25 10.54 -15.03 0.03
CA ALA A 25 10.96 -14.21 -1.11
C ALA A 25 9.80 -13.38 -1.70
N ARG A 26 8.57 -13.90 -1.64
CA ARG A 26 7.37 -13.22 -2.19
C ARG A 26 6.86 -12.06 -1.34
N LEU A 27 7.37 -11.89 -0.12
CA LEU A 27 7.08 -10.70 0.70
C LEU A 27 7.94 -9.50 0.29
N SER A 28 9.09 -9.70 -0.37
CA SER A 28 9.93 -8.57 -0.82
C SER A 28 9.23 -7.67 -1.86
N PRO A 29 8.60 -8.20 -2.92
CA PRO A 29 7.77 -7.41 -3.84
C PRO A 29 6.59 -6.71 -3.14
N ALA A 30 5.99 -7.34 -2.12
CA ALA A 30 4.92 -6.72 -1.34
C ALA A 30 5.42 -5.50 -0.55
N VAL A 31 6.60 -5.59 0.06
CA VAL A 31 7.25 -4.45 0.75
C VAL A 31 7.57 -3.33 -0.23
N ALA A 32 8.07 -3.65 -1.43
CA ALA A 32 8.32 -2.67 -2.47
C ALA A 32 7.02 -1.98 -2.94
N ALA A 33 5.94 -2.75 -3.14
CA ALA A 33 4.62 -2.23 -3.45
C ALA A 33 4.10 -1.26 -2.38
N LEU A 34 4.27 -1.59 -1.09
CA LEU A 34 3.92 -0.70 0.03
C LEU A 34 4.76 0.59 0.01
N ALA A 35 6.06 0.50 -0.24
CA ALA A 35 6.93 1.67 -0.30
C ALA A 35 6.53 2.66 -1.42
N LEU A 36 6.02 2.14 -2.54
CA LEU A 36 5.55 2.92 -3.68
C LEU A 36 4.16 3.55 -3.45
N THR A 37 3.29 2.88 -2.70
CA THR A 37 1.88 3.26 -2.56
C THR A 37 1.58 4.04 -1.29
N LEU A 38 2.11 3.61 -0.14
CA LEU A 38 1.72 4.11 1.17
C LEU A 38 1.82 5.62 1.31
N PRO A 39 2.92 6.30 0.88
CA PRO A 39 3.03 7.73 1.10
C PRO A 39 1.90 8.52 0.41
N ALA A 40 1.68 8.30 -0.88
CA ALA A 40 0.66 9.04 -1.61
C ALA A 40 -0.76 8.60 -1.20
N ALA A 41 -0.97 7.30 -1.02
CA ALA A 41 -2.26 6.76 -0.61
C ALA A 41 -2.68 7.29 0.77
N SER A 42 -1.77 7.35 1.76
CA SER A 42 -2.12 7.84 3.11
C SER A 42 -2.63 9.28 3.10
N TRP A 43 -2.00 10.15 2.30
CA TRP A 43 -2.42 11.55 2.18
C TRP A 43 -3.78 11.69 1.51
N LEU A 44 -3.96 11.02 0.36
CA LEU A 44 -5.21 11.07 -0.39
C LEU A 44 -6.38 10.50 0.42
N LEU A 45 -6.16 9.40 1.14
CA LEU A 45 -7.19 8.76 1.95
C LEU A 45 -7.57 9.60 3.17
N ALA A 46 -6.60 10.28 3.80
CA ALA A 46 -6.87 11.23 4.87
C ALA A 46 -7.75 12.39 4.39
N ALA A 47 -7.42 12.98 3.23
CA ALA A 47 -8.22 14.04 2.64
C ALA A 47 -9.62 13.56 2.22
N TYR A 48 -9.74 12.38 1.63
CA TYR A 48 -11.02 11.78 1.24
C TYR A 48 -11.91 11.47 2.45
N SER A 49 -11.33 10.93 3.52
CA SER A 49 -12.05 10.56 4.75
C SER A 49 -12.33 11.75 5.66
N GLY A 50 -11.79 12.93 5.35
CA GLY A 50 -11.88 14.12 6.19
C GLY A 50 -11.18 13.96 7.54
N TRP A 51 -10.22 13.04 7.63
CA TRP A 51 -9.49 12.80 8.88
C TRP A 51 -8.61 14.01 9.21
N PRO A 52 -8.60 14.44 10.48
CA PRO A 52 -7.71 15.51 10.89
C PRO A 52 -6.27 15.10 10.65
N GLN A 53 -5.61 15.82 9.74
CA GLN A 53 -4.16 15.75 9.60
C GLN A 53 -3.57 16.52 10.78
N ILE A 54 -2.57 15.92 11.44
CA ILE A 54 -1.91 16.52 12.60
C ILE A 54 -1.41 17.91 12.19
N ARG A 55 -1.94 18.94 12.85
CA ARG A 55 -1.56 20.36 12.71
C ARG A 55 -1.05 20.88 14.06
N ASP A 56 -0.26 21.96 13.98
CA ASP A 56 0.27 22.71 15.11
C ASP A 56 -0.77 22.93 16.22
N LEU A 57 -0.27 22.92 17.46
CA LEU A 57 -0.96 22.64 18.73
C LEU A 57 -2.12 23.57 19.15
N ASP A 58 -2.52 24.55 18.34
CA ASP A 58 -3.41 25.63 18.79
C ASP A 58 -4.69 25.85 17.95
N LEU A 59 -4.98 25.00 16.96
CA LEU A 59 -6.26 25.06 16.23
C LEU A 59 -7.31 24.11 16.83
N PRO A 60 -8.59 24.53 16.95
CA PRO A 60 -9.67 23.66 17.42
C PRO A 60 -9.77 22.43 16.51
N GLN A 61 -9.52 21.25 17.08
CA GLN A 61 -9.53 20.02 16.31
C GLN A 61 -10.95 19.62 15.93
N SER A 62 -11.15 19.30 14.65
CA SER A 62 -12.33 18.58 14.19
C SER A 62 -12.40 17.23 14.92
N LEU A 63 -13.49 16.97 15.63
CA LEU A 63 -13.73 15.68 16.28
C LEU A 63 -13.68 14.58 15.23
N PHE A 64 -12.95 13.50 15.51
CA PHE A 64 -12.97 12.30 14.68
C PHE A 64 -14.41 11.79 14.56
N ARG A 65 -14.96 11.79 13.34
CA ARG A 65 -16.29 11.27 13.07
C ARG A 65 -16.18 9.94 12.37
N PHE A 66 -16.85 8.93 12.93
CA PHE A 66 -16.99 7.64 12.27
C PHE A 66 -17.94 7.80 11.08
N THR A 67 -17.39 7.82 9.87
CA THR A 67 -18.17 7.98 8.63
C THR A 67 -18.08 6.70 7.80
N LEU A 68 -19.12 6.43 7.02
CA LEU A 68 -19.12 5.32 6.05
C LEU A 68 -17.92 5.40 5.10
N ARG A 69 -17.51 6.62 4.71
CA ARG A 69 -16.31 6.86 3.89
C ARG A 69 -15.06 6.33 4.58
N GLY A 70 -14.83 6.71 5.84
CA GLY A 70 -13.69 6.23 6.61
C GLY A 70 -13.67 4.70 6.76
N VAL A 71 -14.83 4.07 6.97
CA VAL A 71 -14.95 2.62 7.05
C VAL A 71 -14.60 1.95 5.72
N LEU A 72 -15.15 2.43 4.61
CA LEU A 72 -14.85 1.91 3.28
C LEU A 72 -13.37 2.08 2.93
N THR A 73 -12.79 3.22 3.28
CA THR A 73 -11.37 3.49 3.09
C THR A 73 -10.49 2.53 3.91
N ALA A 74 -10.82 2.30 5.18
CA ALA A 74 -10.11 1.34 6.01
C ALA A 74 -10.24 -0.10 5.48
N PHE A 75 -11.44 -0.49 5.02
CA PHE A 75 -11.69 -1.78 4.40
C PHE A 75 -10.87 -1.97 3.11
N LEU A 76 -10.81 -0.97 2.24
CA LEU A 76 -10.02 -1.01 1.01
C LEU A 76 -8.51 -1.12 1.32
N ASN A 77 -8.02 -0.38 2.32
CA ASN A 77 -6.63 -0.53 2.77
C ASN A 77 -6.34 -1.93 3.28
N PHE A 78 -7.25 -2.50 4.09
CA PHE A 78 -7.10 -3.86 4.59
C PHE A 78 -7.10 -4.88 3.46
N MET A 79 -8.02 -4.76 2.49
CA MET A 79 -8.07 -5.60 1.29
C MET A 79 -6.79 -5.49 0.46
N PHE A 80 -6.25 -4.28 0.31
CA PHE A 80 -4.98 -4.07 -0.39
C PHE A 80 -3.82 -4.78 0.32
N ILE A 81 -3.68 -4.63 1.63
CA ILE A 81 -2.63 -5.32 2.41
C ILE A 81 -2.79 -6.84 2.32
N MET A 82 -4.02 -7.35 2.43
CA MET A 82 -4.30 -8.78 2.30
C MET A 82 -3.95 -9.30 0.89
N TRP A 83 -4.25 -8.52 -0.14
CA TRP A 83 -3.91 -8.85 -1.52
C TRP A 83 -2.41 -8.98 -1.73
N LEU A 84 -1.61 -8.09 -1.13
CA LEU A 84 -0.15 -8.19 -1.18
C LEU A 84 0.41 -9.46 -0.50
N GLY A 85 -0.34 -10.07 0.42
CA GLY A 85 0.01 -11.34 1.05
C GLY A 85 -0.33 -12.58 0.22
N VAL A 86 -1.17 -12.46 -0.81
CA VAL A 86 -1.62 -13.61 -1.64
C VAL A 86 -0.45 -14.40 -2.25
N PRO A 87 0.58 -13.77 -2.86
CA PRO A 87 1.72 -14.50 -3.41
C PRO A 87 2.45 -15.36 -2.37
N TYR A 88 2.62 -14.85 -1.15
CA TYR A 88 3.23 -15.58 -0.04
C TYR A 88 2.39 -16.81 0.33
N ILE A 89 1.08 -16.63 0.49
CA ILE A 89 0.15 -17.72 0.87
C ILE A 89 0.14 -18.81 -0.21
N LEU A 90 0.05 -18.43 -1.49
CA LEU A 90 0.07 -19.38 -2.60
C LEU A 90 1.37 -20.20 -2.62
N CYS A 91 2.51 -19.56 -2.34
CA CYS A 91 3.77 -20.27 -2.21
C CYS A 91 3.80 -21.20 -1.00
N ALA A 92 3.33 -20.75 0.16
CA ALA A 92 3.31 -21.57 1.37
C ALA A 92 2.46 -22.84 1.14
N VAL A 93 1.26 -22.68 0.56
CA VAL A 93 0.35 -23.80 0.24
C VAL A 93 0.98 -24.77 -0.78
N SER A 94 1.81 -24.26 -1.71
CA SER A 94 2.50 -25.11 -2.69
C SER A 94 3.49 -26.08 -2.05
N MET A 95 4.03 -25.75 -0.86
CA MET A 95 4.95 -26.63 -0.14
C MET A 95 4.23 -27.87 0.42
N ASP A 96 2.97 -27.71 0.85
CA ASP A 96 2.16 -28.81 1.40
C ASP A 96 1.46 -29.62 0.30
N LYS A 97 1.14 -28.99 -0.83
CA LYS A 97 0.38 -29.60 -1.94
C LYS A 97 1.21 -29.72 -3.22
N GLN A 98 2.14 -30.67 -3.23
CA GLN A 98 3.08 -30.89 -4.35
C GLN A 98 2.39 -31.06 -5.71
N ALA A 99 1.25 -31.75 -5.77
CA ALA A 99 0.49 -31.94 -7.01
C ALA A 99 -0.06 -30.62 -7.60
N LEU A 100 -0.29 -29.62 -6.76
CA LEU A 100 -0.74 -28.28 -7.15
C LEU A 100 0.40 -27.26 -7.17
N ALA A 101 1.63 -27.66 -6.88
CA ALA A 101 2.74 -26.73 -6.74
C ALA A 101 3.02 -25.92 -8.03
N PRO A 102 3.06 -26.52 -9.24
CA PRO A 102 3.32 -25.76 -10.46
C PRO A 102 2.31 -24.63 -10.72
N PRO A 103 0.97 -24.85 -10.71
CA PRO A 103 0.02 -23.77 -10.93
C PRO A 103 -0.01 -22.75 -9.78
N LEU A 104 0.21 -23.17 -8.52
CA LEU A 104 0.23 -22.26 -7.37
C LEU A 104 1.44 -21.32 -7.41
N LEU A 105 2.61 -21.81 -7.78
CA LEU A 105 3.82 -20.99 -7.91
C LEU A 105 3.67 -19.98 -9.06
N LEU A 106 3.14 -20.41 -10.21
CA LEU A 106 2.86 -19.51 -11.33
C LEU A 106 1.85 -18.42 -10.95
N ALA A 107 0.75 -18.80 -10.27
CA ALA A 107 -0.22 -17.84 -9.77
C ALA A 107 0.40 -16.85 -8.78
N ALA A 108 1.30 -17.32 -7.91
CA ALA A 108 2.01 -16.48 -6.97
C ALA A 108 2.94 -15.47 -7.68
N ASP A 109 3.64 -15.89 -8.73
CA ASP A 109 4.54 -15.01 -9.49
C ASP A 109 3.75 -13.95 -10.28
N VAL A 110 2.67 -14.35 -10.94
CA VAL A 110 1.76 -13.43 -11.63
C VAL A 110 1.18 -12.42 -10.64
N ALA A 111 0.60 -12.87 -9.52
CA ALA A 111 0.01 -11.98 -8.53
C ALA A 111 1.04 -11.01 -7.93
N SER A 112 2.27 -11.48 -7.68
CA SER A 112 3.38 -10.65 -7.20
C SER A 112 3.76 -9.59 -8.23
N ALA A 113 4.00 -10.00 -9.47
CA ALA A 113 4.39 -9.09 -10.55
C ALA A 113 3.29 -8.06 -10.85
N THR A 114 2.03 -8.49 -10.93
CA THR A 114 0.89 -7.60 -11.14
C THR A 114 0.75 -6.58 -10.01
N SER A 115 0.85 -7.02 -8.75
CA SER A 115 0.74 -6.11 -7.59
C SER A 115 1.84 -5.05 -7.58
N LEU A 116 3.08 -5.45 -7.88
CA LEU A 116 4.21 -4.53 -7.98
C LEU A 116 4.05 -3.56 -9.16
N ALA A 117 3.64 -4.06 -10.33
CA ALA A 117 3.43 -3.25 -11.53
C ALA A 117 2.32 -2.20 -11.32
N LEU A 118 1.19 -2.60 -10.72
CA LEU A 118 0.11 -1.67 -10.38
C LEU A 118 0.56 -0.62 -9.37
N SER A 119 1.35 -1.02 -8.37
CA SER A 119 1.91 -0.11 -7.37
C SER A 119 2.89 0.90 -8.00
N ALA A 120 3.72 0.45 -8.93
CA ALA A 120 4.62 1.31 -9.69
C ALA A 120 3.85 2.25 -10.62
N ALA A 121 2.79 1.77 -11.29
CA ALA A 121 1.93 2.59 -12.13
C ALA A 121 1.21 3.66 -11.28
N PHE A 122 0.69 3.30 -10.11
CA PHE A 122 0.12 4.26 -9.17
C PHE A 122 1.14 5.32 -8.75
N PHE A 123 2.35 4.90 -8.35
CA PHE A 123 3.42 5.83 -7.99
C PHE A 123 3.78 6.78 -9.13
N TYR A 124 3.88 6.27 -10.36
CA TYR A 124 4.12 7.08 -11.56
C TYR A 124 2.99 8.09 -11.80
N LEU A 125 1.74 7.65 -11.73
CA LEU A 125 0.56 8.53 -11.89
C LEU A 125 0.57 9.67 -10.87
N MET A 126 0.89 9.33 -9.62
CA MET A 126 0.91 10.29 -8.52
C MET A 126 2.10 11.25 -8.53
N THR A 127 3.23 10.86 -9.12
CA THR A 127 4.49 11.60 -8.97
C THR A 127 4.95 12.28 -10.24
N TYR A 128 4.83 11.60 -11.38
CA TYR A 128 5.47 12.02 -12.64
C TYR A 128 4.49 12.29 -13.77
N SER A 129 3.25 11.82 -13.66
CA SER A 129 2.29 12.02 -14.75
C SER A 129 1.86 13.49 -14.88
N PRO A 130 1.42 13.93 -16.07
CA PRO A 130 0.83 15.26 -16.26
C PRO A 130 -0.39 15.53 -15.36
N TRP A 131 -1.05 14.47 -14.90
CA TRP A 131 -2.24 14.55 -14.04
C TRP A 131 -1.90 14.72 -12.56
N ALA A 132 -0.64 14.50 -12.16
CA ALA A 132 -0.20 14.61 -10.78
C ALA A 132 -0.56 15.97 -10.17
N SER A 133 -0.33 17.07 -10.91
CA SER A 133 -0.66 18.42 -10.45
C SER A 133 -2.16 18.60 -10.18
N SER A 134 -3.02 18.02 -11.03
CA SER A 134 -4.48 18.05 -10.85
C SER A 134 -4.92 17.25 -9.62
N ILE A 135 -4.34 16.05 -9.43
CA ILE A 135 -4.66 15.19 -8.28
C ILE A 135 -4.23 15.87 -6.97
N TRP A 136 -3.02 16.41 -6.92
CA TRP A 136 -2.53 17.12 -5.75
C TRP A 136 -3.25 18.46 -5.52
N GLY A 137 -3.65 19.15 -6.59
CA GLY A 137 -4.50 20.35 -6.50
C GLY A 137 -5.86 20.03 -5.90
N TRP A 138 -6.51 18.94 -6.32
CA TRP A 138 -7.74 18.45 -5.69
C TRP A 138 -7.53 18.12 -4.21
N PHE A 139 -6.42 17.46 -3.86
CA PHE A 139 -6.09 17.14 -2.47
C PHE A 139 -5.99 18.40 -1.61
N VAL A 140 -5.25 19.41 -2.07
CA VAL A 140 -5.13 20.70 -1.36
C VAL A 140 -6.49 21.39 -1.21
N ASN A 141 -7.29 21.42 -2.28
CA ASN A 141 -8.64 22.00 -2.22
C ASN A 141 -9.51 21.27 -1.21
N LYS A 142 -9.45 19.94 -1.15
CA LYS A 142 -10.20 19.15 -0.16
C LYS A 142 -9.73 19.38 1.26
N LEU A 143 -8.43 19.57 1.47
CA LEU A 143 -7.93 19.96 2.78
C LEU A 143 -8.49 21.32 3.20
N SER A 144 -8.51 22.30 2.30
CA SER A 144 -9.08 23.63 2.61
C SER A 144 -10.59 23.56 2.88
N GLU A 145 -11.36 22.83 2.07
CA GLU A 145 -12.80 22.60 2.32
C GLU A 145 -13.07 21.95 3.69
N ASN A 146 -12.17 21.10 4.15
CA ASN A 146 -12.26 20.45 5.45
C ASN A 146 -11.69 21.31 6.61
N GLY A 147 -11.24 22.54 6.35
CA GLY A 147 -10.69 23.46 7.35
C GLY A 147 -9.21 23.19 7.72
N TYR A 148 -8.51 22.40 6.92
CA TYR A 148 -7.10 22.03 7.12
C TYR A 148 -6.10 22.85 6.30
N VAL A 149 -6.52 23.83 5.48
CA VAL A 149 -5.64 24.83 4.83
C VAL A 149 -6.40 26.14 4.69
#